data_AF-A0AAN7BHP7-F1
#
_entry.id   AF-A0AAN7BHP7-F1
#
_cell.length_a   1.000
_cell.length_b   1.000
_cell.length_c   1.000
_cell.angle_alpha   90.00
_cell.angle_beta   90.00
_cell.angle_gamma   90.00
#
_symmetry.space_group_name_H-M   'P 1'
#
loop_
_entity.id
_entity.type
_entity.pdbx_description
1 polymer ?
#
loop_
_entity_poly.entity_id
_entity_poly.type
_entity_poly.pdbx_seq_one_letter_code
_entity_poly.pdbx_strand_id
1 'polypeptide(L)'
;MVLEYLENGSLSTLIQKSAARQIPNPSRIAWYIFYCLIKGLIGMRYPPRGYHRQYNTWNRDNLWSENIPPLNQVLPEDGGMNNIHFDLDPYNVFLGPGFHSPRRGGDERQHEVFPIVKIADFGLMRTLTDQEANDATLQ
;
A
#
# COMPACT_ATOMS: atom_id res chain seq x y z
N MET A 1 0.48 18.73 -7.85
CA MET A 1 -0.43 17.75 -7.23
C MET A 1 -0.68 18.17 -5.80
N VAL A 2 -1.89 17.93 -5.28
CA VAL A 2 -2.17 18.02 -3.84
C VAL A 2 -2.12 16.59 -3.32
N LEU A 3 -1.19 16.30 -2.40
CA LEU A 3 -1.00 15.00 -1.79
C LEU A 3 -1.23 15.10 -0.29
N GLU A 4 -1.48 13.96 0.36
CA GLU A 4 -1.54 13.91 1.81
C GLU A 4 -0.15 14.19 2.42
N TYR A 5 -0.13 14.90 3.54
CA TYR A 5 1.09 15.15 4.29
C TYR A 5 1.31 14.04 5.31
N LEU A 6 2.52 13.46 5.31
CA LEU A 6 2.94 12.40 6.23
C LEU A 6 4.04 12.93 7.15
N GLU A 7 3.68 13.19 8.40
CA GLU A 7 4.49 13.95 9.36
C GLU A 7 5.73 13.21 9.90
N ASN A 8 5.76 11.87 9.83
CA ASN A 8 6.80 11.07 10.47
C ASN A 8 8.02 10.80 9.56
N GLY A 9 8.03 11.40 8.37
CA GLY A 9 9.12 11.27 7.40
C GLY A 9 9.16 9.90 6.72
N SER A 10 10.31 9.57 6.15
CA SER A 10 10.53 8.35 5.38
C SER A 10 10.95 7.14 6.22
N LEU A 11 10.82 5.94 5.66
CA LEU A 11 11.36 4.72 6.21
C LEU A 11 12.88 4.79 6.34
N SER A 12 13.58 5.46 5.41
CA SER A 12 15.03 5.72 5.53
C SER A 12 15.37 6.48 6.80
N THR A 13 14.57 7.49 7.17
CA THR A 13 14.74 8.26 8.41
C THR A 13 14.56 7.37 9.65
N LEU A 14 13.58 6.45 9.62
CA LEU A 14 13.38 5.49 10.71
C LEU A 14 14.55 4.51 10.84
N ILE A 15 15.04 3.97 9.74
CA ILE A 15 16.20 3.05 9.73
C ILE A 15 17.44 3.75 10.29
N GLN A 16 17.72 4.98 9.85
CA GLN A 16 18.84 5.77 10.35
C GLN A 16 18.73 6.06 11.85
N LYS A 17 17.54 6.47 12.33
CA LYS A 17 17.28 6.72 13.75
C LYS A 17 17.42 5.45 14.59
N SER A 18 16.95 4.30 14.08
CA SER A 18 17.07 3.01 14.76
C SER A 18 18.53 2.59 14.91
N ALA A 19 19.30 2.69 13.81
CA ALA A 19 20.73 2.38 13.79
C ALA A 19 21.53 3.31 14.74
N ALA A 20 21.27 4.62 14.71
CA ALA A 20 21.95 5.60 15.57
C ALA A 20 21.69 5.35 17.06
N ARG A 21 20.51 4.82 17.42
CA ARG A 21 20.13 4.50 18.80
C ARG A 21 20.45 3.06 19.21
N GLN A 22 21.05 2.28 18.30
CA GLN A 22 21.30 0.85 18.49
C GLN A 22 20.05 0.09 18.95
N ILE A 23 18.87 0.53 18.50
CA ILE A 23 17.62 -0.16 18.81
C ILE A 23 17.60 -1.40 17.91
N PRO A 24 17.61 -2.62 18.46
CA PRO A 24 17.46 -3.81 17.64
C PRO A 24 16.10 -3.72 16.95
N ASN A 25 16.08 -3.81 15.62
CA ASN A 25 14.83 -3.84 14.87
C ASN A 25 14.13 -5.17 15.19
N PRO A 26 13.06 -5.17 16.01
CA PRO A 26 12.37 -6.41 16.31
C PRO A 26 11.69 -6.92 15.04
N SER A 27 11.71 -8.23 14.81
CA SER A 27 11.09 -8.88 13.64
C SER A 27 9.63 -8.46 13.42
N ARG A 28 8.93 -8.07 14.50
CA ARG A 28 7.56 -7.57 14.46
C ARG A 28 7.41 -6.20 13.78
N ILE A 29 8.38 -5.29 13.92
CA ILE A 29 8.35 -3.99 13.22
C ILE A 29 8.52 -4.19 11.72
N ALA A 30 9.46 -5.05 11.32
CA ALA A 30 9.65 -5.41 9.92
C ALA A 30 8.35 -6.01 9.34
N TRP A 31 7.66 -6.86 10.09
CA TRP A 31 6.37 -7.42 9.69
C TRP A 31 5.33 -6.34 9.39
N TYR A 32 5.16 -5.34 10.26
CA TYR A 32 4.20 -4.25 10.01
C TYR A 32 4.56 -3.41 8.79
N ILE A 33 5.85 -3.17 8.56
CA ILE A 33 6.33 -2.48 7.35
C ILE A 33 5.96 -3.30 6.11
N PHE A 34 6.29 -4.59 6.08
CA PHE A 34 5.97 -5.45 4.95
C PHE A 34 4.46 -5.58 4.72
N TYR A 35 3.67 -5.71 5.79
CA TYR A 35 2.21 -5.79 5.70
C TYR A 35 1.64 -4.57 4.98
N CYS A 36 2.04 -3.35 5.37
CA CYS A 36 1.62 -2.13 4.69
C CYS A 36 2.10 -2.06 3.23
N LEU A 37 3.36 -2.42 2.98
CA LEU A 37 3.93 -2.41 1.63
C LEU A 37 3.15 -3.35 0.71
N ILE A 38 2.87 -4.58 1.15
CA ILE A 38 2.10 -5.56 0.41
C ILE A 38 0.70 -5.04 0.12
N LYS A 39 0.02 -4.43 1.11
CA LYS A 39 -1.29 -3.78 0.87
C LYS A 39 -1.19 -2.65 -0.16
N GLY A 40 -0.13 -1.84 -0.12
CA GLY A 40 0.15 -0.84 -1.14
C GLY A 40 0.33 -1.43 -2.55
N LEU A 41 1.08 -2.53 -2.67
CA LEU A 41 1.25 -3.26 -3.93
C LEU A 41 -0.09 -3.85 -4.43
N ILE A 42 -0.89 -4.42 -3.53
CA ILE A 42 -2.24 -4.90 -3.83
C ILE A 42 -3.11 -3.74 -4.34
N GLY A 43 -3.04 -2.57 -3.71
CA GLY A 43 -3.75 -1.37 -4.15
C GLY A 43 -3.30 -0.87 -5.53
N MET A 44 -2.02 -1.03 -5.89
CA MET A 44 -1.54 -0.70 -7.24
C MET A 44 -2.10 -1.64 -8.30
N ARG A 45 -2.29 -2.93 -7.97
CA ARG A 45 -2.90 -3.91 -8.87
C ARG A 45 -4.42 -3.81 -8.90
N TYR A 46 -5.04 -3.62 -7.74
CA TYR A 46 -6.47 -3.62 -7.50
C TYR A 46 -6.85 -2.35 -6.74
N PRO A 47 -6.88 -1.19 -7.41
CA PRO A 47 -7.21 0.07 -6.76
C PRO A 47 -8.59 0.01 -6.09
N PRO A 48 -8.76 0.61 -4.88
CA PRO A 48 -10.01 0.54 -4.14
C PRO A 48 -11.18 1.07 -4.98
N ARG A 49 -12.20 0.23 -5.19
CA ARG A 49 -13.31 0.47 -6.13
C ARG A 49 -14.34 1.49 -5.65
N GLY A 50 -14.05 2.21 -4.58
CA GLY A 50 -14.98 3.10 -3.88
C GLY A 50 -15.42 4.36 -4.63
N TYR A 51 -15.03 4.56 -5.89
CA TYR A 51 -15.40 5.74 -6.66
C TYR A 51 -15.93 5.46 -8.06
N HIS A 52 -16.39 4.24 -8.37
CA HIS A 52 -17.15 4.02 -9.61
C HIS A 52 -18.65 4.04 -9.31
N ARG A 53 -19.32 5.13 -9.73
CA ARG A 53 -20.77 5.38 -9.67
C ARG A 53 -21.65 4.24 -10.24
N GLN A 54 -21.05 3.26 -10.93
CA GLN A 54 -21.72 2.21 -11.68
C GLN A 54 -21.89 0.89 -10.91
N TYR A 55 -21.17 0.67 -9.80
CA TYR A 55 -21.26 -0.59 -9.04
C TYR A 55 -21.98 -0.37 -7.70
N ASN A 56 -23.29 -0.66 -7.71
CA ASN A 56 -24.23 -0.50 -6.60
C ASN A 56 -24.06 -1.57 -5.48
N THR A 57 -22.88 -2.19 -5.33
CA THR A 57 -22.58 -3.15 -4.27
C THR A 57 -21.94 -2.43 -3.09
N TRP A 58 -22.78 -1.69 -2.36
CA TRP A 58 -22.44 -0.94 -1.18
C TRP A 58 -22.15 -1.87 0.01
N ASN A 59 -20.88 -2.19 0.23
CA ASN A 59 -20.43 -2.62 1.56
C ASN A 59 -19.37 -1.63 2.05
N ARG A 60 -19.81 -0.59 2.77
CA ARG A 60 -18.97 0.51 3.29
C ARG A 60 -17.74 0.02 4.05
N ASP A 61 -17.81 -1.17 4.62
CA ASP A 61 -16.75 -1.76 5.44
C ASP A 61 -15.60 -2.34 4.59
N ASN A 62 -15.82 -2.57 3.29
CA ASN A 62 -14.82 -3.13 2.36
C ASN A 62 -14.40 -2.17 1.23
N LEU A 63 -14.90 -0.94 1.21
CA LEU A 63 -14.62 0.03 0.12
C LEU A 63 -13.18 0.56 0.12
N TRP A 64 -12.46 0.40 1.23
CA TRP A 64 -11.16 1.02 1.49
C TRP A 64 -10.06 0.00 1.78
N SER A 65 -10.35 -1.29 1.70
CA SER A 65 -9.39 -2.33 2.01
C SER A 65 -8.69 -2.81 0.74
N GLU A 66 -7.38 -2.68 0.72
CA GLU A 66 -6.51 -3.19 -0.35
C GLU A 66 -6.46 -4.72 -0.26
N ASN A 67 -7.46 -5.36 -0.86
CA ASN A 67 -7.62 -6.80 -0.87
C ASN A 67 -7.52 -7.34 -2.30
N ILE A 68 -6.92 -8.52 -2.41
CA ILE A 68 -6.97 -9.28 -3.65
C ILE A 68 -8.43 -9.74 -3.84
N PRO A 69 -9.06 -9.44 -4.99
CA PRO A 69 -10.40 -9.91 -5.27
C PRO A 69 -10.42 -11.46 -5.31
N PRO A 70 -11.52 -12.09 -4.89
CA PRO A 70 -11.62 -13.56 -4.89
C PRO A 70 -11.46 -14.12 -6.32
N LEU A 71 -10.80 -15.27 -6.45
CA LEU A 71 -10.44 -15.88 -7.75
C LEU A 71 -11.61 -16.10 -8.71
N ASN A 72 -12.82 -16.29 -8.16
CA ASN A 72 -14.03 -16.54 -8.94
C ASN A 72 -14.74 -15.25 -9.40
N GLN A 73 -14.24 -14.08 -9.03
CA GLN A 73 -14.80 -12.81 -9.45
C GLN A 73 -14.17 -12.35 -10.75
N VAL A 74 -14.96 -12.35 -11.83
CA VAL A 74 -14.59 -11.66 -13.07
C VAL A 74 -14.46 -10.17 -12.75
N LEU A 75 -13.24 -9.65 -12.87
CA LEU A 75 -13.02 -8.22 -12.75
C LEU A 75 -13.51 -7.56 -14.06
N PRO A 76 -14.09 -6.35 -14.01
CA PRO A 76 -14.32 -5.55 -15.22
C PRO A 76 -13.01 -5.43 -16.04
N GLU A 77 -13.08 -5.07 -17.33
CA GLU A 77 -11.86 -4.82 -18.15
C GLU A 77 -10.90 -3.82 -17.47
N ASP A 78 -11.45 -2.86 -16.71
CA ASP A 78 -10.72 -1.84 -15.94
C ASP A 78 -10.35 -2.31 -14.52
N GLY A 79 -10.64 -3.57 -14.20
CA GLY A 79 -10.78 -4.09 -12.85
C GLY A 79 -9.48 -4.43 -12.14
N GLY A 80 -8.36 -4.39 -12.87
CA GLY A 80 -7.00 -4.43 -12.34
C GLY A 80 -6.05 -3.65 -13.24
N MET A 81 -5.08 -2.95 -12.65
CA MET A 81 -4.05 -2.20 -13.37
C MET A 81 -2.72 -2.93 -13.25
N ASN A 82 -1.94 -3.09 -14.32
CA ASN A 82 -0.58 -3.66 -14.21
C ASN A 82 0.43 -2.58 -13.80
N ASN A 83 0.13 -1.84 -12.72
CA ASN A 83 0.97 -0.75 -12.25
C ASN A 83 2.18 -1.31 -11.49
N ILE A 84 3.37 -0.95 -11.95
CA ILE A 84 4.64 -1.28 -11.31
C ILE A 84 5.34 0.02 -10.93
N HIS A 85 5.77 0.11 -9.67
CA HIS A 85 6.39 1.31 -9.12
C HIS A 85 7.77 1.62 -9.72
N PHE A 86 8.58 0.57 -9.99
CA PHE A 86 9.98 0.61 -10.44
C PHE A 86 11.00 1.32 -9.55
N ASP A 87 10.57 2.01 -8.48
CA ASP A 87 11.47 2.72 -7.56
C ASP A 87 11.13 2.53 -6.09
N LEU A 88 10.86 1.28 -5.69
CA LEU A 88 10.45 1.01 -4.30
C LEU A 88 11.68 0.95 -3.40
N ASP A 89 12.04 2.09 -2.83
CA ASP A 89 13.15 2.25 -1.89
C ASP A 89 12.72 2.94 -0.57
N PRO A 90 13.54 2.87 0.50
CA PRO A 90 13.17 3.45 1.80
C PRO A 90 12.98 4.98 1.84
N TYR A 91 13.47 5.75 0.86
CA TYR A 91 13.19 7.18 0.71
C TYR A 91 11.80 7.43 0.09
N ASN A 92 11.35 6.52 -0.77
CA ASN A 92 10.02 6.55 -1.41
C ASN A 92 8.91 5.86 -0.59
N VAL A 93 9.19 5.58 0.68
CA VAL A 93 8.25 4.97 1.62
C VAL A 93 8.13 5.87 2.85
N PHE A 94 6.91 6.28 3.19
CA PHE A 94 6.64 7.27 4.22
C PHE A 94 5.82 6.71 5.37
N LEU A 95 5.98 7.35 6.53
CA LEU A 95 5.32 7.01 7.78
C LEU A 95 4.18 7.99 8.04
N GLY A 96 2.95 7.48 8.08
CA GLY A 96 1.77 8.21 8.47
C GLY A 96 1.66 8.43 9.98
N PRO A 97 0.59 9.10 10.44
CA PRO A 97 0.36 9.34 11.86
C PRO A 97 0.23 8.01 12.61
N GLY A 98 0.88 7.93 13.78
CA GLY A 98 0.84 6.74 14.64
C GLY A 98 -0.25 6.81 15.70
N PHE A 99 -0.68 5.64 16.18
CA PHE A 99 -1.42 5.41 17.44
C PHE A 99 -2.84 5.98 17.59
N HIS A 100 -3.30 6.94 16.76
CA HIS A 100 -4.62 7.58 16.93
C HIS A 100 -5.30 7.89 15.58
N SER A 101 -5.44 6.92 14.68
CA SER A 101 -6.36 7.09 13.55
C SER A 101 -7.79 6.80 14.04
N PRO A 102 -8.72 7.76 14.05
CA PRO A 102 -10.11 7.52 14.44
C PRO A 102 -10.90 6.77 13.37
N ARG A 103 -10.25 6.26 12.31
CA ARG A 103 -10.86 5.43 11.27
C ARG A 103 -11.13 4.03 11.85
N ARG A 104 -12.20 3.95 12.64
CA ARG A 104 -12.74 2.71 13.19
C ARG A 104 -13.45 1.94 12.08
N GLY A 105 -12.71 1.05 11.41
CA GLY A 105 -13.31 0.04 10.53
C GLY A 105 -12.25 -0.73 9.73
N GLY A 106 -12.18 -2.05 9.91
CA GLY A 106 -11.30 -2.95 9.16
C GLY A 106 -10.06 -3.45 9.92
N ASP A 107 -9.24 -4.27 9.25
CA ASP A 107 -8.02 -4.98 9.70
C ASP A 107 -6.86 -4.05 10.19
N GLU A 108 -7.17 -2.79 10.50
CA GLU A 108 -6.25 -1.68 10.79
C GLU A 108 -5.79 -1.61 12.26
N ARG A 109 -6.24 -2.53 13.13
CA ARG A 109 -5.78 -2.62 14.54
C ARG A 109 -4.27 -2.80 14.67
N GLN A 110 -3.63 -3.31 13.62
CA GLN A 110 -2.17 -3.46 13.57
C GLN A 110 -1.43 -2.12 13.65
N HIS A 111 -2.09 -1.02 13.27
CA HIS A 111 -1.54 0.34 13.33
C HIS A 111 -1.74 1.07 14.66
N GLU A 112 -2.38 0.41 15.63
CA GLU A 112 -2.39 0.85 17.03
C GLU A 112 -1.01 0.69 17.68
N VAL A 113 -0.13 -0.15 17.13
CA VAL A 113 1.19 -0.47 17.69
C VAL A 113 2.35 0.09 16.85
N PHE A 114 2.12 0.33 15.55
CA PHE A 114 3.12 0.85 14.63
C PHE A 114 2.48 1.80 13.60
N PRO A 115 3.12 2.92 13.22
CA PRO A 115 2.55 3.85 12.25
C PRO A 115 2.20 3.20 10.90
N ILE A 116 1.20 3.74 10.20
CA ILE A 116 0.88 3.32 8.83
C ILE A 116 2.07 3.64 7.92
N VAL A 117 2.45 2.71 7.06
CA VAL A 117 3.50 2.91 6.05
C VAL A 117 2.84 3.07 4.67
N LYS A 118 3.29 4.03 3.87
CA LYS A 118 2.71 4.35 2.56
C LYS A 118 3.78 4.46 1.49
N ILE A 119 3.47 3.96 0.29
CA ILE A 119 4.31 4.09 -0.90
C ILE A 119 4.08 5.47 -1.51
N ALA A 120 5.15 6.13 -1.95
CA ALA A 120 5.13 7.44 -2.59
C ALA A 120 6.12 7.49 -3.76
N ASP A 121 6.10 8.62 -4.47
CA ASP A 121 6.92 8.88 -5.66
C ASP A 121 6.71 7.88 -6.81
N PHE A 122 5.65 8.13 -7.57
CA PHE A 122 5.30 7.34 -8.75
C PHE A 122 5.97 7.89 -10.03
N GLY A 123 7.07 8.65 -9.92
CA GLY A 123 7.75 9.27 -11.07
C GLY A 123 8.28 8.27 -12.10
N LEU A 124 8.64 7.06 -11.66
CA LEU A 124 9.08 5.94 -12.51
C LEU A 124 8.01 4.87 -12.72
N MET A 125 6.79 5.09 -12.21
CA MET A 125 5.71 4.12 -12.33
C MET A 125 5.33 3.90 -13.80
N ARG A 126 5.11 2.63 -14.17
CA ARG A 126 4.52 2.28 -15.46
C ARG A 126 3.33 1.36 -15.30
N THR A 127 2.36 1.51 -16.17
CA THR A 127 1.31 0.51 -16.38
C THR A 127 1.76 -0.39 -17.52
N LEU A 128 1.97 -1.68 -17.24
CA LEU A 128 2.29 -2.65 -18.29
C LEU A 128 1.04 -3.01 -19.09
N THR A 129 1.23 -3.29 -20.37
CA THR A 129 0.24 -4.02 -21.15
C THR A 129 0.12 -5.46 -20.65
N ASP A 130 -1.01 -6.12 -20.92
CA ASP A 130 -1.19 -7.52 -20.52
C ASP A 130 -0.15 -8.45 -21.16
N GLN A 131 0.33 -8.11 -22.35
CA GLN A 131 1.39 -8.86 -23.01
C GLN A 131 2.73 -8.74 -22.27
N GLU A 132 3.15 -7.52 -21.93
CA GLU A 132 4.35 -7.29 -21.12
C GLU A 132 4.25 -7.95 -19.73
N ALA A 133 3.06 -7.95 -19.12
CA ALA A 133 2.83 -8.58 -17.83
C ALA A 133 2.96 -10.11 -17.90
N ASN A 134 2.39 -10.74 -18.94
CA ASN A 134 2.46 -12.18 -19.13
C ASN A 134 3.90 -12.66 -19.39
N ASP A 135 4.67 -11.91 -20.20
CA ASP A 135 6.06 -12.23 -20.49
C ASP A 135 6.96 -12.14 -19.25
N ALA A 136 6.65 -11.23 -18.32
CA ALA A 136 7.39 -11.07 -17.06
C ALA A 136 7.17 -12.22 -16.06
N THR A 137 6.03 -12.93 -16.11
CA THR A 137 5.76 -14.08 -15.23
C THR A 137 6.35 -15.41 -15.71
N LEU A 138 6.91 -15.46 -16.93
CA LEU A 138 7.42 -16.69 -17.55
C LEU A 138 8.95 -16.83 -17.48
N GLN A 139 9.64 -15.93 -16.78
CA GLN A 139 11.09 -15.99 -16.49
C GLN A 139 11.34 -16.47 -15.06
#